data_AF-F0SI67-F1
#
_entry.id   AF-F0SI67-F1
#
_cell.length_a   1.000
_cell.length_b   1.000
_cell.length_c   1.000
_cell.angle_alpha   90.00
_cell.angle_beta   90.00
_cell.angle_gamma   90.00
#
_symmetry.space_group_name_H-M   'P 1'
#
loop_
_entity.id
_entity.type
_entity.pdbx_description
1 polymer ?
#
loop_
_entity_poly.entity_id
_entity_poly.type
_entity_poly.pdbx_seq_one_letter_code
_entity_poly.pdbx_strand_id
1 'polypeptide(L)'
;MTHVDLEDSQRTRATAPELSSSEDVSQEQTDYQNTRPSHRYRKALRRLVLAIVLGIALTPILLSAFAAFLIRGQDELNATVAFPFGGQLSYERTAEAIGDTVEYAGVFNSKPNRLVERGLVPSQRENMLKEYERLGIANDAIWTAPPDVVGLSNLLDALENKIEHDPEFTCAFLINCYHSRHFTALIEDRVSPTASRSLHVVTCDPYSFSIWNWWLDSHGRRTVITEGINLLAFYLAERTENHSWRPRTSEEIRDAAVDVDG
;
A
#
# COMPACT_ATOMS: atom_id res chain seq x y z
N MET A 1 -44.06 -1.65 15.78
CA MET A 1 -44.52 -1.61 17.18
C MET A 1 -45.61 -2.66 17.29
N THR A 2 -45.24 -3.84 17.79
CA THR A 2 -46.14 -5.00 17.85
C THR A 2 -45.93 -5.58 19.24
N HIS A 3 -46.91 -5.32 20.11
CA HIS A 3 -47.03 -5.87 21.45
C HIS A 3 -47.36 -7.36 21.34
N VAL A 4 -46.65 -8.19 22.11
CA VAL A 4 -47.09 -9.54 22.46
C VAL A 4 -47.04 -9.61 23.98
N ASP A 5 -48.18 -9.35 24.59
CA ASP A 5 -48.57 -9.79 25.93
C ASP A 5 -49.27 -11.14 25.80
N LEU A 6 -48.97 -12.08 26.69
CA LEU A 6 -49.83 -13.23 27.10
C LEU A 6 -49.10 -13.96 28.25
N GLU A 7 -49.56 -13.70 29.47
CA GLU A 7 -50.31 -14.65 30.33
C GLU A 7 -49.41 -15.68 31.02
N ASP A 8 -49.13 -15.56 32.32
CA ASP A 8 -50.04 -15.72 33.48
C ASP A 8 -50.48 -17.18 33.63
N SER A 9 -49.83 -17.91 34.55
CA SER A 9 -50.33 -19.20 35.04
C SER A 9 -50.13 -19.27 36.55
N GLN A 10 -51.29 -19.23 37.21
CA GLN A 10 -51.50 -19.15 38.64
C GLN A 10 -51.43 -20.52 39.34
N ARG A 11 -51.03 -20.44 40.62
CA ARG A 11 -51.64 -21.09 41.81
C ARG A 11 -51.75 -22.62 41.87
N THR A 12 -51.14 -23.16 42.93
CA THR A 12 -51.86 -23.88 44.03
C THR A 12 -50.96 -23.90 45.28
N ARG A 13 -51.26 -23.17 46.37
CA ARG A 13 -51.90 -23.63 47.64
C ARG A 13 -51.42 -25.02 48.08
N ALA A 14 -50.68 -25.22 49.19
CA ALA A 14 -50.88 -24.90 50.60
C ALA A 14 -51.01 -26.21 51.40
N THR A 15 -50.03 -26.53 52.26
CA THR A 15 -50.25 -27.26 53.51
C THR A 15 -49.03 -27.11 54.43
N ALA A 16 -49.21 -26.45 55.57
CA ALA A 16 -48.44 -26.69 56.78
C ALA A 16 -49.20 -27.76 57.58
N PRO A 17 -48.53 -28.66 58.33
CA PRO A 17 -48.31 -28.34 59.74
C PRO A 17 -47.02 -28.92 60.40
N GLU A 18 -46.66 -28.24 61.49
CA GLU A 18 -46.16 -28.76 62.78
C GLU A 18 -44.86 -29.58 62.86
N LEU A 19 -43.84 -28.90 63.41
CA LEU A 19 -43.14 -29.24 64.66
C LEU A 19 -42.93 -30.73 64.96
N SER A 20 -41.73 -31.22 64.63
CA SER A 20 -41.06 -32.27 65.40
C SER A 20 -39.62 -31.85 65.67
N SER A 21 -39.34 -31.73 66.96
CA SER A 21 -38.02 -31.56 67.57
C SER A 21 -37.17 -32.81 67.42
N SER A 22 -35.95 -32.64 66.92
CA SER A 22 -34.76 -33.49 67.17
C SER A 22 -33.65 -32.87 66.33
N GLU A 23 -32.80 -32.02 66.91
CA GLU A 23 -31.47 -32.48 67.32
C GLU A 23 -30.84 -33.41 66.29
N ASP A 24 -30.30 -32.84 65.22
CA ASP A 24 -28.96 -33.20 64.79
C ASP A 24 -28.34 -32.04 64.00
N VAL A 25 -27.50 -31.30 64.72
CA VAL A 25 -26.56 -30.32 64.20
C VAL A 25 -25.50 -31.09 63.43
N SER A 26 -25.80 -31.45 62.19
CA SER A 26 -24.77 -31.79 61.21
C SER A 26 -24.60 -30.59 60.29
N GLN A 27 -23.60 -29.78 60.65
CA GLN A 27 -23.03 -28.74 59.81
C GLN A 27 -22.63 -29.34 58.46
N GLU A 28 -23.56 -29.39 57.50
CA GLU A 28 -23.22 -29.32 56.09
C GLU A 28 -22.84 -27.85 55.82
N GLN A 29 -21.72 -27.44 56.41
CA GLN A 29 -20.92 -26.35 55.89
C GLN A 29 -20.59 -26.76 54.47
N THR A 30 -21.39 -26.27 53.53
CA THR A 30 -20.95 -25.99 52.16
C THR A 30 -19.65 -25.24 52.32
N ASP A 31 -18.56 -25.99 52.28
CA ASP A 31 -17.20 -25.54 52.22
C ASP A 31 -17.09 -24.92 50.82
N TYR A 32 -17.66 -23.72 50.66
CA TYR A 32 -17.21 -22.72 49.70
C TYR A 32 -15.79 -22.35 50.15
N GLN A 33 -14.89 -23.32 50.06
CA GLN A 33 -13.47 -23.09 50.16
C GLN A 33 -13.18 -22.12 49.05
N ASN A 34 -13.01 -20.89 49.51
CA ASN A 34 -12.46 -19.74 48.86
C ASN A 34 -11.15 -20.22 48.21
N THR A 35 -11.23 -20.79 47.01
CA THR A 35 -10.10 -21.24 46.20
C THR A 35 -9.38 -19.99 45.74
N ARG A 36 -8.67 -19.37 46.68
CA ARG A 36 -7.76 -18.27 46.41
C ARG A 36 -6.82 -18.80 45.34
N PRO A 37 -6.78 -18.17 44.15
CA PRO A 37 -5.99 -18.70 43.05
C PRO A 37 -4.56 -18.88 43.53
N SER A 38 -4.02 -20.09 43.31
CA SER A 38 -2.70 -20.48 43.79
C SER A 38 -1.67 -19.42 43.39
N HIS A 39 -0.67 -19.20 44.24
CA HIS A 39 0.36 -18.19 43.99
C HIS A 39 1.04 -18.35 42.61
N ARG A 40 1.11 -19.59 42.09
CA ARG A 40 1.59 -19.90 40.73
C ARG A 40 0.63 -19.38 39.65
N TYR A 41 -0.67 -19.54 39.81
CA TYR A 41 -1.69 -18.99 38.91
C TYR A 41 -1.62 -17.46 38.84
N ARG A 42 -1.46 -16.78 39.98
CA ARG A 42 -1.33 -15.30 40.02
C ARG A 42 -0.07 -14.82 39.29
N LYS A 43 1.05 -15.53 39.40
CA LYS A 43 2.29 -15.22 38.66
C LYS A 43 2.13 -15.44 37.15
N ALA A 44 1.48 -16.54 36.74
CA ALA A 44 1.19 -16.81 35.34
C ALA A 44 0.25 -15.75 34.74
N LEU A 45 -0.82 -15.39 35.46
CA LEU A 45 -1.75 -14.34 35.06
C LEU A 45 -1.05 -12.98 34.92
N ARG A 46 -0.17 -12.60 35.86
CA ARG A 46 0.63 -11.37 35.76
C ARG A 46 1.52 -11.35 34.52
N ARG A 47 2.17 -12.48 34.20
CA ARG A 47 2.99 -12.61 32.98
C ARG A 47 2.15 -12.52 31.72
N LEU A 48 0.96 -13.14 31.71
CA LEU A 48 0.03 -13.07 30.59
C LEU A 48 -0.47 -11.65 30.36
N VAL A 49 -0.92 -10.96 31.43
CA VAL A 49 -1.35 -9.56 31.36
C VAL A 49 -0.20 -8.67 30.89
N LEU A 50 1.01 -8.86 31.43
CA LEU A 50 2.18 -8.11 30.98
C LEU A 50 2.47 -8.36 29.49
N ALA A 51 2.37 -9.61 29.02
CA ALA A 51 2.57 -9.95 27.62
C ALA A 51 1.50 -9.31 26.71
N ILE A 52 0.24 -9.28 27.13
CA ILE A 52 -0.86 -8.62 26.40
C ILE A 52 -0.61 -7.11 26.35
N VAL A 53 -0.29 -6.48 27.48
CA VAL A 53 0.01 -5.04 27.55
C VAL A 53 1.20 -4.69 26.67
N LEU A 54 2.28 -5.49 26.73
CA LEU A 54 3.45 -5.30 25.89
C LEU A 54 3.11 -5.46 24.41
N GLY A 55 2.31 -6.47 24.05
CA GLY A 55 1.84 -6.70 22.69
C GLY A 55 1.06 -5.50 22.16
N ILE A 56 0.07 -5.01 22.91
CA ILE A 56 -0.72 -3.83 22.53
C ILE A 56 0.17 -2.58 22.39
N ALA A 57 1.12 -2.38 23.32
CA ALA A 57 2.03 -1.24 23.28
C ALA A 57 3.02 -1.31 22.10
N LEU A 58 3.42 -2.50 21.67
CA LEU A 58 4.32 -2.69 20.54
C LEU A 58 3.61 -2.63 19.18
N THR A 59 2.30 -2.89 19.11
CA THR A 59 1.55 -2.90 17.86
C THR A 59 1.71 -1.59 17.05
N PRO A 60 1.53 -0.37 17.61
CA PRO A 60 1.75 0.87 16.86
C PRO A 60 3.17 1.00 16.30
N ILE A 61 4.17 0.56 17.06
CA ILE A 61 5.58 0.61 16.65
C ILE A 61 5.81 -0.33 15.48
N LEU A 62 5.31 -1.57 15.55
CA LEU A 62 5.43 -2.55 14.47
C LEU A 62 4.70 -2.10 13.20
N LEU A 63 3.50 -1.52 13.34
CA LEU A 63 2.73 -1.00 12.22
C LEU A 63 3.41 0.21 11.56
N SER A 64 3.98 1.11 12.36
CA SER A 64 4.73 2.26 11.85
C SER A 64 6.02 1.80 11.17
N ALA A 65 6.73 0.84 11.76
CA ALA A 65 7.94 0.24 11.16
C ALA A 65 7.63 -0.45 9.83
N PHE A 66 6.49 -1.14 9.73
CA PHE A 66 6.04 -1.76 8.48
C PHE A 66 5.76 -0.72 7.40
N ALA A 67 5.06 0.37 7.74
CA ALA A 67 4.82 1.46 6.80
C ALA A 67 6.12 2.17 6.38
N ALA A 68 7.02 2.46 7.31
CA ALA A 68 8.34 3.02 7.03
C ALA A 68 9.19 2.09 6.15
N PHE A 69 9.04 0.78 6.31
CA PHE A 69 9.68 -0.20 5.44
C PHE A 69 9.17 -0.12 3.99
N LEU A 70 7.96 0.36 3.71
CA LEU A 70 7.51 0.52 2.32
C LEU A 70 8.07 1.76 1.63
N ILE A 71 8.65 2.68 2.41
CA ILE A 71 9.17 3.94 1.91
C ILE A 71 10.66 3.76 1.56
N ARG A 72 11.00 4.09 0.31
CA ARG A 72 12.35 4.15 -0.25
C ARG A 72 12.28 5.10 -1.46
N GLY A 73 12.36 6.40 -1.20
CA GLY A 73 12.48 7.39 -2.26
C GLY A 73 13.20 8.62 -1.77
N GLN A 74 13.55 9.49 -2.72
CA GLN A 74 14.27 10.72 -2.48
C GLN A 74 13.28 11.88 -2.33
N ASP A 75 13.61 12.82 -1.46
CA ASP A 75 12.84 14.06 -1.30
C ASP A 75 13.23 15.12 -2.34
N GLU A 76 14.44 15.04 -2.89
CA GLU A 76 14.92 15.99 -3.89
C GLU A 76 14.45 15.59 -5.29
N LEU A 77 13.84 16.54 -5.99
CA LEU A 77 13.42 16.39 -7.37
C LEU A 77 14.41 17.15 -8.26
N ASN A 78 15.30 16.42 -8.93
CA ASN A 78 16.22 16.94 -9.93
C ASN A 78 16.34 15.92 -11.06
N ALA A 79 15.82 16.24 -12.25
CA ALA A 79 15.81 15.32 -13.39
C ALA A 79 15.58 16.05 -14.71
N THR A 80 16.02 15.46 -15.83
CA THR A 80 15.66 15.94 -17.16
C THR A 80 14.15 15.82 -17.40
N VAL A 81 13.52 14.72 -16.98
CA VAL A 81 12.07 14.51 -17.13
C VAL A 81 11.43 14.01 -15.84
N ALA A 82 10.24 14.52 -15.53
CA ALA A 82 9.44 14.10 -14.37
C ALA A 82 8.12 13.44 -14.80
N PHE A 83 7.89 12.17 -14.44
CA PHE A 83 6.65 11.46 -14.72
C PHE A 83 5.75 11.38 -13.46
N PRO A 84 4.55 11.96 -13.48
CA PRO A 84 3.61 11.89 -12.37
C PRO A 84 2.82 10.57 -12.37
N PHE A 85 2.89 9.84 -11.25
CA PHE A 85 2.15 8.61 -10.97
C PHE A 85 1.32 8.71 -9.67
N GLY A 86 1.36 9.84 -8.96
CA GLY A 86 0.76 10.05 -7.63
C GLY A 86 -0.56 10.84 -7.61
N GLY A 87 -1.23 11.02 -8.75
CA GLY A 87 -2.42 11.89 -8.85
C GLY A 87 -2.07 13.37 -8.80
N GLN A 88 -3.04 14.23 -8.47
CA GLN A 88 -2.94 15.70 -8.60
C GLN A 88 -1.65 16.30 -8.01
N LEU A 89 -1.26 15.89 -6.80
CA LEU A 89 -0.05 16.42 -6.14
C LEU A 89 1.24 16.16 -6.92
N SER A 90 1.32 15.03 -7.66
CA SER A 90 2.48 14.77 -8.51
C SER A 90 2.53 15.68 -9.73
N TYR A 91 1.38 16.12 -10.26
CA TYR A 91 1.33 17.10 -11.34
C TYR A 91 1.72 18.49 -10.83
N GLU A 92 1.17 18.91 -9.69
CA GLU A 92 1.49 20.19 -9.06
C GLU A 92 2.97 20.32 -8.75
N ARG A 93 3.57 19.28 -8.13
CA ARG A 93 5.00 19.25 -7.87
C ARG A 93 5.85 19.23 -9.14
N THR A 94 5.38 18.60 -10.21
CA THR A 94 6.05 18.66 -11.51
C THR A 94 6.02 20.10 -12.04
N ALA A 95 4.88 20.77 -12.00
CA ALA A 95 4.73 22.14 -12.46
C ALA A 95 5.58 23.14 -11.67
N GLU A 96 5.68 22.96 -10.35
CA GLU A 96 6.53 23.78 -9.48
C GLU A 96 8.03 23.61 -9.77
N ALA A 97 8.45 22.43 -10.25
CA ALA A 97 9.87 22.12 -10.48
C ALA A 97 10.36 22.46 -11.88
N ILE A 98 9.45 22.66 -12.85
CA ILE A 98 9.82 22.95 -14.24
C ILE A 98 10.53 24.29 -14.35
N GLY A 99 11.70 24.28 -15.00
CA GLY A 99 12.55 25.46 -15.19
C GLY A 99 13.56 25.70 -14.06
N ASP A 100 13.36 25.09 -12.90
CA ASP A 100 14.27 25.19 -11.75
C ASP A 100 15.11 23.91 -11.59
N THR A 101 14.45 22.76 -11.44
CA THR A 101 15.11 21.46 -11.20
C THR A 101 14.64 20.35 -12.14
N VAL A 102 13.61 20.61 -12.94
CA VAL A 102 13.10 19.71 -13.98
C VAL A 102 13.06 20.43 -15.32
N GLU A 103 13.53 19.79 -16.39
CA GLU A 103 13.46 20.37 -17.74
C GLU A 103 12.10 20.10 -18.40
N TYR A 104 11.60 18.87 -18.31
CA TYR A 104 10.36 18.46 -18.97
C TYR A 104 9.35 17.75 -18.05
N ALA A 105 8.08 18.02 -18.28
CA ALA A 105 6.97 17.22 -17.79
C ALA A 105 6.80 15.97 -18.68
N GLY A 106 6.88 14.78 -18.08
CA GLY A 106 6.83 13.51 -18.80
C GLY A 106 5.39 13.02 -19.00
N VAL A 107 5.02 12.71 -20.25
CA VAL A 107 3.75 12.09 -20.63
C VAL A 107 3.99 10.66 -21.13
N PHE A 108 3.21 9.70 -20.64
CA PHE A 108 3.33 8.30 -21.07
C PHE A 108 1.97 7.73 -21.51
N ASN A 109 2.03 6.65 -22.29
CA ASN A 109 0.84 5.93 -22.73
C ASN A 109 0.56 4.76 -21.79
N SER A 110 -0.72 4.54 -21.49
CA SER A 110 -1.18 3.34 -20.80
C SER A 110 -2.16 2.56 -21.67
N LYS A 111 -2.28 1.27 -21.38
CA LYS A 111 -3.24 0.42 -22.10
C LYS A 111 -4.64 1.00 -21.91
N PRO A 112 -5.38 1.30 -22.98
CA PRO A 112 -6.72 1.83 -22.85
C PRO A 112 -7.60 0.80 -22.14
N ASN A 113 -8.44 1.26 -21.23
CA ASN A 113 -9.49 0.41 -20.67
C ASN A 113 -10.71 0.44 -21.60
N ARG A 114 -11.68 -0.46 -21.36
CA ARG A 114 -12.91 -0.55 -22.16
C ARG A 114 -13.71 0.75 -22.24
N LEU A 115 -13.59 1.65 -21.27
CA LEU A 115 -14.28 2.94 -21.31
C LEU A 115 -13.57 3.92 -22.23
N VAL A 116 -12.23 3.93 -22.24
CA VAL A 116 -11.40 4.70 -23.18
C VAL A 116 -11.64 4.22 -24.61
N GLU A 117 -11.63 2.90 -24.84
CA GLU A 117 -11.89 2.30 -26.17
C GLU A 117 -13.27 2.68 -26.72
N ARG A 118 -14.24 2.89 -25.84
CA ARG A 118 -15.61 3.30 -26.19
C ARG A 118 -15.77 4.82 -26.29
N GLY A 119 -14.71 5.60 -26.10
CA GLY A 119 -14.76 7.07 -26.09
C GLY A 119 -15.58 7.66 -24.94
N LEU A 120 -15.82 6.90 -23.86
CA LEU A 120 -16.61 7.35 -22.71
C LEU A 120 -15.79 8.16 -21.72
N VAL A 121 -14.49 7.92 -21.67
CA VAL A 121 -13.54 8.65 -20.82
C VAL A 121 -12.26 8.94 -21.61
N PRO A 122 -11.59 10.06 -21.33
CA PRO A 122 -10.30 10.38 -21.95
C PRO A 122 -9.21 9.36 -21.58
N SER A 123 -8.23 9.22 -22.46
CA SER A 123 -7.04 8.40 -22.20
C SER A 123 -6.21 9.00 -21.06
N GLN A 124 -5.34 8.20 -20.43
CA GLN A 124 -4.43 8.71 -19.40
C GLN A 124 -3.53 9.83 -19.94
N ARG A 125 -3.01 9.67 -21.17
CA ARG A 125 -2.23 10.69 -21.87
C ARG A 125 -3.00 12.00 -22.01
N GLU A 126 -4.25 11.95 -22.46
CA GLU A 126 -5.11 13.13 -22.57
C GLU A 126 -5.36 13.79 -21.22
N ASN A 127 -5.55 13.00 -20.16
CA ASN A 127 -5.71 13.53 -18.81
C ASN A 127 -4.43 14.23 -18.32
N MET A 128 -3.25 13.67 -18.58
CA MET A 128 -1.97 14.29 -18.23
C MET A 128 -1.79 15.63 -18.94
N LEU A 129 -2.03 15.67 -20.25
CA LEU A 129 -1.91 16.88 -21.05
C LEU A 129 -2.87 17.97 -20.59
N LYS A 130 -4.14 17.62 -20.30
CA LYS A 130 -5.13 18.56 -19.74
C LYS A 130 -4.71 19.10 -18.38
N GLU A 131 -4.11 18.26 -17.54
CA GLU A 131 -3.67 18.67 -16.22
C GLU A 131 -2.45 19.60 -16.29
N TYR A 132 -1.52 19.34 -17.21
CA TYR A 132 -0.40 20.24 -17.51
C TYR A 132 -0.86 21.58 -18.08
N GLU A 133 -1.82 21.57 -19.00
CA GLU A 133 -2.45 22.79 -19.51
C GLU A 133 -3.11 23.59 -18.37
N ARG A 134 -3.85 22.92 -17.47
CA ARG A 134 -4.48 23.54 -16.29
C ARG A 134 -3.45 24.19 -15.37
N LEU A 135 -2.27 23.59 -15.22
CA LEU A 135 -1.18 24.08 -14.39
C LEU A 135 -0.29 25.11 -15.10
N GLY A 136 -0.57 25.44 -16.36
CA GLY A 136 0.17 26.44 -17.12
C GLY A 136 1.53 25.96 -17.64
N ILE A 137 1.75 24.64 -17.73
CA ILE A 137 2.95 24.09 -18.35
C ILE A 137 2.86 24.26 -19.86
N ALA A 138 3.86 24.91 -20.45
CA ALA A 138 3.93 25.15 -21.89
C ALA A 138 4.20 23.85 -22.66
N ASN A 139 3.67 23.75 -23.89
CA ASN A 139 3.76 22.53 -24.71
C ASN A 139 5.19 22.13 -25.07
N ASP A 140 6.11 23.09 -25.14
CA ASP A 140 7.54 22.87 -25.37
C ASP A 140 8.27 22.33 -24.14
N ALA A 141 7.71 22.49 -22.94
CA ALA A 141 8.18 21.88 -21.71
C ALA A 141 7.57 20.48 -21.45
N ILE A 142 6.93 19.87 -22.45
CA ILE A 142 6.33 18.52 -22.34
C ILE A 142 7.15 17.52 -23.16
N TRP A 143 7.75 16.55 -22.46
CA TRP A 143 8.36 15.39 -23.10
C TRP A 143 7.34 14.26 -23.18
N THR A 144 7.19 13.66 -24.36
CA THR A 144 6.20 12.60 -24.55
C THR A 144 6.85 11.30 -24.99
N ALA A 145 6.50 10.22 -24.30
CA ALA A 145 6.88 8.88 -24.70
C ALA A 145 6.38 8.56 -26.11
N PRO A 146 7.17 7.82 -26.92
CA PRO A 146 6.75 7.35 -28.23
C PRO A 146 5.38 6.65 -28.17
N PRO A 147 4.52 6.79 -29.20
CA PRO A 147 3.13 6.30 -29.16
C PRO A 147 3.02 4.77 -29.04
N ASP A 148 4.02 4.03 -29.52
CA ASP A 148 4.19 2.58 -29.41
C ASP A 148 4.62 2.12 -28.01
N VAL A 149 5.14 3.03 -27.17
CA VAL A 149 5.54 2.74 -25.80
C VAL A 149 4.32 2.81 -24.88
N VAL A 150 3.70 1.66 -24.65
CA VAL A 150 2.49 1.51 -23.83
C VAL A 150 2.77 0.71 -22.55
N GLY A 151 2.51 1.32 -21.40
CA GLY A 151 2.65 0.71 -20.08
C GLY A 151 4.05 0.85 -19.48
N LEU A 152 4.15 0.58 -18.17
CA LEU A 152 5.36 0.86 -17.39
C LEU A 152 6.58 0.07 -17.87
N SER A 153 6.44 -1.22 -18.17
CA SER A 153 7.57 -2.06 -18.64
C SER A 153 8.21 -1.48 -19.90
N ASN A 154 7.40 -1.16 -20.92
CA ASN A 154 7.91 -0.64 -22.19
C ASN A 154 8.44 0.79 -22.03
N LEU A 155 7.87 1.57 -21.10
CA LEU A 155 8.40 2.88 -20.74
C LEU A 155 9.80 2.76 -20.14
N LEU A 156 10.03 1.81 -19.23
CA LEU A 156 11.36 1.58 -18.65
C LEU A 156 12.37 1.13 -19.72
N ASP A 157 11.99 0.25 -20.64
CA ASP A 157 12.86 -0.14 -21.77
C ASP A 157 13.20 1.06 -22.67
N ALA A 158 12.22 1.91 -22.97
CA ALA A 158 12.43 3.10 -23.79
C ALA A 158 13.33 4.14 -23.09
N LEU A 159 13.18 4.30 -21.77
CA LEU A 159 14.03 5.18 -20.97
C LEU A 159 15.44 4.64 -20.83
N GLU A 160 15.62 3.33 -20.64
CA GLU A 160 16.95 2.70 -20.65
C GLU A 160 17.66 2.96 -21.98
N ASN A 161 17.01 2.68 -23.12
CA ASN A 161 17.56 2.98 -24.44
C ASN A 161 17.92 4.47 -24.56
N LYS A 162 17.07 5.38 -24.05
CA LYS A 162 17.35 6.82 -24.07
C LYS A 162 18.59 7.17 -23.25
N ILE A 163 18.75 6.61 -22.05
CA ILE A 163 19.90 6.82 -21.16
C ILE A 163 21.19 6.25 -21.77
N GLU A 164 21.12 5.12 -22.48
CA GLU A 164 22.29 4.56 -23.17
C GLU A 164 22.83 5.49 -24.27
N HIS A 165 21.93 6.17 -24.98
CA HIS A 165 22.31 7.13 -26.04
C HIS A 165 22.66 8.51 -25.49
N ASP A 166 22.11 8.86 -24.33
CA ASP A 166 22.25 10.16 -23.68
C ASP A 166 22.47 9.95 -22.18
N PRO A 167 23.72 9.68 -21.73
CA PRO A 167 24.00 9.31 -20.35
C PRO A 167 23.71 10.42 -19.32
N GLU A 168 23.55 11.66 -19.76
CA GLU A 168 23.17 12.79 -18.90
C GLU A 168 21.64 12.86 -18.69
N PHE A 169 20.86 12.11 -19.48
CA PHE A 169 19.42 12.03 -19.35
C PHE A 169 19.04 11.36 -18.02
N THR A 170 18.27 12.08 -17.21
CA THR A 170 17.78 11.61 -15.91
C THR A 170 16.26 11.70 -15.84
N CYS A 171 15.63 10.77 -15.14
CA CYS A 171 14.19 10.67 -15.05
C CYS A 171 13.76 10.50 -13.60
N ALA A 172 12.76 11.28 -13.18
CA ALA A 172 12.12 11.16 -11.88
C ALA A 172 10.69 10.61 -12.02
N PHE A 173 10.37 9.59 -11.25
CA PHE A 173 9.02 9.05 -11.09
C PHE A 173 8.41 9.58 -9.80
N LEU A 174 7.41 10.45 -9.92
CA LEU A 174 6.73 11.08 -8.79
C LEU A 174 5.57 10.21 -8.34
N ILE A 175 5.76 9.45 -7.26
CA ILE A 175 4.80 8.45 -6.78
C ILE A 175 4.45 8.65 -5.31
N ASN A 176 3.36 8.04 -4.85
CA ASN A 176 3.03 7.98 -3.43
C ASN A 176 4.17 7.30 -2.65
N CYS A 177 4.50 7.82 -1.47
CA CYS A 177 5.58 7.31 -0.61
C CYS A 177 5.47 5.80 -0.33
N TYR A 178 4.26 5.26 -0.11
CA TYR A 178 4.07 3.83 0.18
C TYR A 178 4.29 2.90 -1.03
N HIS A 179 4.27 3.43 -2.25
CA HIS A 179 4.59 2.67 -3.48
C HIS A 179 6.09 2.64 -3.77
N SER A 180 6.89 3.47 -3.09
CA SER A 180 8.25 3.81 -3.52
C SER A 180 9.22 2.64 -3.50
N ARG A 181 9.19 1.79 -2.48
CA ARG A 181 10.08 0.62 -2.42
C ARG A 181 9.74 -0.42 -3.49
N HIS A 182 8.47 -0.70 -3.71
CA HIS A 182 8.04 -1.63 -4.76
C HIS A 182 8.41 -1.10 -6.14
N PHE A 183 8.16 0.18 -6.42
CA PHE A 183 8.52 0.80 -7.69
C PHE A 183 10.04 0.82 -7.92
N THR A 184 10.83 1.10 -6.88
CA THR A 184 12.29 1.04 -6.94
C THR A 184 12.77 -0.37 -7.29
N ALA A 185 12.21 -1.40 -6.64
CA ALA A 185 12.55 -2.78 -6.92
C ALA A 185 12.20 -3.18 -8.37
N LEU A 186 11.06 -2.70 -8.89
CA LEU A 186 10.68 -2.90 -10.29
C LEU A 186 11.66 -2.25 -11.27
N ILE A 187 12.18 -1.05 -10.97
CA ILE A 187 13.22 -0.42 -11.79
C ILE A 187 14.51 -1.24 -11.72
N GLU A 188 14.99 -1.53 -10.51
CA GLU A 188 16.26 -2.23 -10.26
C GLU A 188 16.30 -3.63 -10.90
N ASP A 189 15.16 -4.33 -10.98
CA ASP A 189 15.02 -5.61 -11.66
C ASP A 189 14.95 -5.48 -13.19
N ARG A 190 14.30 -4.43 -13.68
CA ARG A 190 13.93 -4.34 -15.10
C ARG A 190 15.01 -3.77 -15.99
N VAL A 191 15.79 -2.81 -15.50
CA VAL A 191 16.80 -2.09 -16.27
C VAL A 191 18.21 -2.40 -15.78
N SER A 192 19.22 -2.09 -16.58
CA SER A 192 20.62 -2.24 -16.19
C SER A 192 20.96 -1.39 -14.94
N PRO A 193 21.98 -1.78 -14.15
CA PRO A 193 22.43 -1.00 -12.99
C PRO A 193 22.88 0.43 -13.34
N THR A 194 23.31 0.66 -14.59
CA THR A 194 23.67 1.99 -15.07
C THR A 194 22.42 2.84 -15.27
N ALA A 195 21.43 2.33 -16.02
CA ALA A 195 20.17 3.04 -16.24
C ALA A 195 19.41 3.27 -14.93
N SER A 196 19.38 2.28 -14.02
CA SER A 196 18.74 2.41 -12.71
C SER A 196 19.27 3.59 -11.87
N ARG A 197 20.52 4.02 -12.08
CA ARG A 197 21.07 5.20 -11.37
C ARG A 197 20.57 6.53 -11.91
N SER A 198 20.09 6.57 -13.14
CA SER A 198 19.49 7.76 -13.77
C SER A 198 17.95 7.76 -13.70
N LEU A 199 17.36 6.67 -13.17
CA LEU A 199 15.93 6.52 -12.94
C LEU A 199 15.64 6.63 -11.43
N HIS A 200 15.13 7.78 -11.01
CA HIS A 200 14.90 8.10 -9.60
C HIS A 200 13.42 7.98 -9.23
N VAL A 201 13.17 7.56 -7.99
CA VAL A 201 11.83 7.54 -7.40
C VAL A 201 11.73 8.68 -6.39
N VAL A 202 10.84 9.63 -6.67
CA VAL A 202 10.59 10.79 -5.82
C VAL A 202 9.24 10.63 -5.13
N THR A 203 9.24 10.66 -3.81
CA THR A 203 8.01 10.48 -3.03
C THR A 203 7.23 11.79 -2.96
N CYS A 204 6.01 11.78 -3.48
CA CYS A 204 5.02 12.84 -3.29
C CYS A 204 4.08 12.38 -2.19
N ASP A 205 4.18 12.99 -1.02
CA ASP A 205 3.37 12.58 0.12
C ASP A 205 1.95 13.16 -0.03
N PRO A 206 0.92 12.32 -0.24
CA PRO A 206 -0.44 12.78 -0.29
C PRO A 206 -0.96 12.78 1.14
N TYR A 207 -1.06 13.95 1.77
CA TYR A 207 -1.50 14.21 3.15
C TYR A 207 -2.85 13.59 3.60
N SER A 208 -3.38 12.57 2.93
CA SER A 208 -4.61 11.87 3.28
C SER A 208 -4.53 11.08 4.60
N PHE A 209 -3.35 10.56 4.99
CA PHE A 209 -3.17 9.87 6.29
C PHE A 209 -1.69 9.84 6.74
N SER A 210 -1.45 9.72 8.05
CA SER A 210 -0.09 9.77 8.62
C SER A 210 0.54 8.38 8.78
N ILE A 211 1.86 8.30 8.57
CA ILE A 211 2.67 7.09 8.79
C ILE A 211 2.56 6.54 10.22
N TRP A 212 2.25 7.39 11.20
CA TRP A 212 2.14 7.00 12.60
C TRP A 212 0.74 6.52 12.98
N ASN A 213 -0.24 6.59 12.09
CA ASN A 213 -1.62 6.22 12.39
C ASN A 213 -2.41 5.70 11.18
N TRP A 214 -1.73 5.29 10.09
CA TRP A 214 -2.33 4.78 8.87
C TRP A 214 -3.32 3.64 9.11
N TRP A 215 -3.13 2.87 10.18
CA TRP A 215 -4.01 1.77 10.55
C TRP A 215 -5.38 2.22 11.10
N LEU A 216 -5.52 3.48 11.51
CA LEU A 216 -6.81 4.05 11.91
C LEU A 216 -7.64 4.46 10.70
N ASP A 217 -6.99 4.84 9.60
CA ASP A 217 -7.65 5.25 8.37
C ASP A 217 -7.95 4.06 7.43
N SER A 218 -9.12 4.06 6.80
CA SER A 218 -9.53 2.96 5.92
C SER A 218 -8.75 2.92 4.61
N HIS A 219 -8.41 4.10 4.06
CA HIS A 219 -7.60 4.21 2.86
C HIS A 219 -6.15 3.87 3.18
N GLY A 220 -5.62 4.38 4.29
CA GLY A 220 -4.29 4.07 4.80
C GLY A 220 -4.06 2.57 5.02
N ARG A 221 -4.99 1.89 5.70
CA ARG A 221 -4.95 0.41 5.84
C ARG A 221 -4.85 -0.29 4.50
N ARG A 222 -5.74 0.07 3.56
CA ARG A 222 -5.79 -0.58 2.25
C ARG A 222 -4.49 -0.36 1.48
N THR A 223 -3.98 0.86 1.42
CA THR A 223 -2.77 1.21 0.69
C THR A 223 -1.55 0.47 1.25
N VAL A 224 -1.28 0.59 2.55
CA VAL A 224 -0.10 -0.02 3.19
C VAL A 224 -0.15 -1.56 3.10
N ILE A 225 -1.31 -2.19 3.32
CA ILE A 225 -1.43 -3.65 3.23
C ILE A 225 -1.27 -4.12 1.78
N THR A 226 -1.91 -3.45 0.82
CA THR A 226 -1.83 -3.83 -0.61
C THR A 226 -0.39 -3.75 -1.09
N GLU A 227 0.33 -2.68 -0.75
CA GLU A 227 1.73 -2.52 -1.15
C GLU A 227 2.67 -3.48 -0.44
N GLY A 228 2.40 -3.79 0.84
CA GLY A 228 3.10 -4.85 1.53
C GLY A 228 2.96 -6.21 0.83
N ILE A 229 1.75 -6.55 0.38
CA ILE A 229 1.48 -7.79 -0.36
C ILE A 229 2.16 -7.76 -1.74
N ASN A 230 2.06 -6.66 -2.48
CA ASN A 230 2.68 -6.51 -3.80
C ASN A 230 4.19 -6.68 -3.72
N LEU A 231 4.84 -6.01 -2.76
CA LEU A 231 6.28 -6.12 -2.54
C LEU A 231 6.69 -7.54 -2.13
N LEU A 232 5.91 -8.20 -1.26
CA LEU A 232 6.17 -9.58 -0.89
C LEU A 232 6.02 -10.53 -2.08
N ALA A 233 4.96 -10.36 -2.88
CA ALA A 233 4.72 -11.17 -4.06
C ALA A 233 5.85 -11.02 -5.09
N PHE A 234 6.34 -9.78 -5.29
CA PHE A 234 7.49 -9.49 -6.15
C PHE A 234 8.73 -10.30 -5.73
N TYR A 235 9.16 -10.20 -4.47
CA TYR A 235 10.34 -10.94 -3.99
C TYR A 235 10.15 -12.46 -3.96
N LEU A 236 8.91 -12.94 -3.77
CA LEU A 236 8.63 -14.38 -3.81
C LEU A 236 8.69 -14.92 -5.24
N ALA A 237 8.20 -14.17 -6.23
CA ALA A 237 8.27 -14.53 -7.64
C ALA A 237 9.73 -14.54 -8.15
N GLU A 238 10.51 -13.51 -7.80
CA GLU A 238 11.94 -13.41 -8.12
C GLU A 238 12.75 -14.58 -7.50
N ARG A 239 12.32 -15.10 -6.35
CA ARG A 239 13.00 -16.25 -5.74
C ARG A 239 12.69 -17.58 -6.42
N THR A 240 11.57 -17.68 -7.12
CA THR A 240 11.18 -18.90 -7.86
C THR A 240 11.74 -18.93 -9.27
N GLU A 241 11.95 -17.78 -9.88
CA GLU A 241 12.61 -17.62 -11.17
C GLU A 241 14.00 -17.08 -10.90
N ASN A 242 15.05 -17.92 -10.91
CA ASN A 242 16.45 -17.47 -10.85
C ASN A 242 16.77 -16.58 -12.06
N HIS A 243 16.29 -15.34 -12.05
CA HIS A 243 16.57 -14.30 -13.02
C HIS A 243 17.91 -13.67 -12.61
N SER A 244 18.99 -14.33 -13.01
CA SER A 244 20.20 -13.56 -13.30
C SER A 244 19.79 -12.57 -14.39
N TRP A 245 19.81 -11.26 -14.10
CA TRP A 245 19.72 -10.25 -15.14
C TRP A 245 20.60 -10.70 -16.31
N ARG A 246 19.95 -11.04 -17.43
CA ARG A 246 20.63 -11.30 -18.69
C ARG A 246 20.27 -10.13 -19.59
N PRO A 247 21.27 -9.48 -20.21
CA PRO A 247 20.97 -8.48 -21.21
C PRO A 247 20.07 -9.14 -22.25
N ARG A 248 18.87 -8.57 -22.46
CA ARG A 248 17.97 -9.05 -23.49
C ARG A 248 18.69 -8.95 -24.83
N THR A 249 18.59 -9.99 -25.62
CA THR A 249 19.21 -9.98 -26.94
C THR A 249 18.47 -8.99 -27.84
N SER A 250 19.17 -8.42 -28.82
CA SER A 250 18.54 -7.53 -29.82
C SER A 250 17.46 -8.23 -30.64
N GLU A 251 17.42 -9.57 -30.65
CA GLU A 251 16.30 -10.38 -31.18
C GLU A 251 15.08 -10.34 -30.27
N GLU A 252 15.21 -10.50 -28.94
CA GLU A 252 14.08 -10.40 -28.00
C GLU A 252 13.44 -9.00 -27.98
N ILE A 253 14.25 -7.96 -28.18
CA ILE A 253 13.75 -6.58 -28.32
C ILE A 253 12.99 -6.40 -29.65
N ARG A 254 13.46 -7.05 -30.72
CA ARG A 254 12.80 -7.02 -32.04
C ARG A 254 11.51 -7.82 -32.07
N ASP A 255 11.49 -9.03 -31.50
CA ASP A 255 10.32 -9.90 -31.48
C ASP A 255 9.20 -9.27 -30.64
N ALA A 256 9.55 -8.58 -29.55
CA ALA A 256 8.60 -7.79 -28.78
C ALA A 256 8.00 -6.60 -29.56
N ALA A 257 8.69 -6.12 -30.60
CA ALA A 257 8.21 -5.04 -31.48
C ALA A 257 7.39 -5.55 -32.67
N VAL A 258 7.51 -6.84 -33.04
CA VAL A 258 6.82 -7.44 -34.21
C VAL A 258 5.44 -7.99 -33.86
N ASP A 259 5.18 -8.36 -32.60
CA ASP A 259 3.87 -8.87 -32.14
C ASP A 259 2.76 -7.80 -32.02
N VAL A 260 2.96 -6.59 -32.55
CA VAL A 260 2.01 -5.46 -32.47
C VAL A 260 1.18 -5.28 -33.76
N ASP A 261 1.51 -5.97 -34.86
CA ASP A 261 0.79 -5.88 -36.15
C ASP A 261 -0.04 -7.13 -36.51
N GLY A 262 -0.45 -7.93 -35.52
CA GLY A 262 -1.32 -9.11 -35.67
C GLY A 262 -2.78 -8.89 -35.30
#